data_AF-A0A3P7KB63-F1
#
_entry.id   AF-A0A3P7KB63-F1
#
_cell.length_a   1.000
_cell.length_b   1.000
_cell.length_c   1.000
_cell.angle_alpha   90.00
_cell.angle_beta   90.00
_cell.angle_gamma   90.00
#
_symmetry.space_group_name_H-M   'P 1'
#
loop_
_entity.id
_entity.type
_entity.pdbx_description
1 polymer ?
#
loop_
_entity_poly.entity_id
_entity_poly.type
_entity_poly.pdbx_seq_one_letter_code
_entity_poly.pdbx_strand_id
1 'polypeptide(L)'
;FFRLPPEYPDPWPYKERGYNYVDALTDRTQSRFHQNSKLIVVEGNIGVGKSKLSAELADQLGFYYMPEFKMEDVLIDRYGNDLRNFYHLVSKLFQLTTNNRPSFSVPRKFSNA
;
A
#
# COMPACT_ATOMS: atom_id res chain seq x y z
N PHE A 1 -17.73 14.68 -16.98
CA PHE A 1 -16.55 13.81 -16.79
C PHE A 1 -15.31 14.67 -16.82
N PHE A 2 -14.43 14.56 -15.82
CA PHE A 2 -13.27 15.43 -15.61
C PHE A 2 -12.29 15.37 -16.80
N ARG A 3 -12.47 16.22 -17.81
CA ARG A 3 -11.53 16.35 -18.94
C ARG A 3 -10.42 17.29 -18.53
N LEU A 4 -9.18 16.83 -18.68
CA LEU A 4 -8.01 17.70 -18.60
C LEU A 4 -8.07 18.74 -19.73
N PRO A 5 -7.55 19.96 -19.51
CA PRO A 5 -7.39 20.92 -20.59
C PRO A 5 -6.46 20.34 -21.67
N PRO A 6 -6.66 20.69 -22.97
CA PRO A 6 -5.85 20.16 -24.06
C PRO A 6 -4.34 20.46 -23.95
N GLU A 7 -3.99 21.52 -23.22
CA GLU A 7 -2.61 22.00 -23.03
C GLU A 7 -1.93 21.39 -21.80
N TYR A 8 -2.50 20.33 -21.20
CA TYR A 8 -1.95 19.71 -20.00
C TYR A 8 -0.68 18.91 -20.30
N PRO A 9 0.47 19.22 -19.65
CA PRO A 9 1.72 18.52 -19.91
C PRO A 9 1.66 17.06 -19.45
N ASP A 10 2.30 16.18 -20.23
CA ASP A 10 2.42 14.77 -19.88
C ASP A 10 3.13 14.56 -18.53
N PRO A 11 2.73 13.53 -17.77
CA PRO A 11 3.37 13.20 -16.51
C PRO A 11 4.84 12.81 -16.73
N TRP A 12 5.70 13.17 -15.78
CA TRP A 12 7.10 12.74 -15.81
C TRP A 12 7.20 11.20 -15.77
N PRO A 13 8.09 10.57 -16.55
CA PRO A 13 8.21 9.11 -16.63
C PRO A 13 8.94 8.52 -15.40
N TYR A 14 8.32 8.59 -14.23
CA TYR A 14 8.89 8.18 -12.93
C TYR A 14 9.32 6.70 -12.86
N LYS A 15 8.82 5.84 -13.74
CA LYS A 15 9.18 4.42 -13.80
C LYS A 15 10.54 4.17 -14.48
N GLU A 16 10.90 5.03 -15.43
CA GLU A 16 12.08 4.85 -16.27
C GLU A 16 13.20 5.82 -15.88
N ARG A 17 12.83 7.03 -15.42
CA ARG A 17 13.77 8.10 -15.11
C ARG A 17 13.53 8.66 -13.71
N GLY A 18 14.59 8.63 -12.91
CA GLY A 18 14.63 9.33 -11.63
C GLY A 18 14.53 10.86 -11.81
N TYR A 19 13.97 11.54 -10.83
CA TYR A 19 13.86 12.99 -10.82
C TYR A 19 15.00 13.58 -9.96
N ASN A 20 15.97 14.22 -10.61
CA ASN A 20 17.16 14.75 -9.94
C ASN A 20 17.08 16.26 -9.70
N TYR A 21 18.02 16.80 -8.92
CA TYR A 21 18.06 18.23 -8.61
C TYR A 21 18.23 19.11 -9.86
N VAL A 22 18.99 18.66 -10.85
CA VAL A 22 19.14 19.37 -12.13
C VAL A 22 17.82 19.41 -12.90
N ASP A 23 17.07 18.31 -12.90
CA ASP A 23 15.75 18.25 -13.53
C ASP A 23 14.78 19.22 -12.86
N ALA A 24 14.87 19.39 -11.54
CA ALA A 24 14.04 20.31 -10.77
C ALA A 24 14.27 21.80 -11.07
N LEU A 25 15.44 22.16 -11.59
CA LEU A 25 15.71 23.52 -12.05
C LEU A 25 14.99 23.83 -13.37
N THR A 26 14.88 22.83 -14.25
CA THR A 26 14.24 22.97 -15.57
C THR A 26 12.76 22.69 -15.54
N ASP A 27 12.31 21.75 -14.70
CA ASP A 27 10.95 21.25 -14.68
C ASP A 27 10.32 21.52 -13.32
N ARG A 28 9.36 22.44 -13.27
CA ARG A 28 8.60 22.72 -12.04
C ARG A 28 7.41 21.79 -11.95
N THR A 29 7.36 20.99 -10.87
CA THR A 29 6.27 20.06 -10.57
C THR A 29 4.88 20.70 -10.56
N GLN A 30 4.79 22.01 -10.25
CA GLN A 30 3.52 22.74 -10.20
C GLN A 30 2.79 22.84 -11.54
N SER A 31 3.52 22.80 -12.66
CA SER A 31 2.94 22.84 -14.00
C SER A 31 2.03 21.65 -14.30
N ARG A 32 2.22 20.54 -13.59
CA ARG A 32 1.46 19.29 -13.70
C ARG A 32 0.46 19.08 -12.56
N PHE A 33 0.13 20.12 -11.79
CA PHE A 33 -0.98 20.02 -10.84
C PHE A 33 -2.25 20.59 -11.47
N HIS A 34 -3.31 19.78 -11.49
CA HIS A 34 -4.64 20.20 -11.92
C HIS A 34 -5.63 20.04 -10.76
N GLN A 35 -6.82 20.60 -10.90
CA GLN A 35 -7.85 20.55 -9.84
C GLN A 35 -8.26 19.12 -9.46
N ASN A 36 -8.15 18.17 -10.39
CA ASN A 36 -8.40 16.75 -10.19
C ASN A 36 -7.19 15.99 -9.60
N SER A 37 -6.02 16.61 -9.47
CA SER A 37 -4.85 16.03 -8.79
C SER A 37 -5.06 16.05 -7.28
N LYS A 38 -5.93 15.16 -6.78
CA LYS A 38 -6.24 15.02 -5.36
C LYS A 38 -5.78 13.67 -4.83
N LEU A 39 -5.38 13.64 -3.57
CA LEU A 39 -5.14 12.41 -2.83
C LEU A 39 -6.41 12.06 -2.06
N ILE A 40 -6.99 10.90 -2.36
CA ILE A 40 -8.18 10.40 -1.67
C ILE A 40 -7.75 9.23 -0.78
N VAL A 41 -8.04 9.32 0.51
CA VAL A 41 -7.79 8.25 1.48
C VAL A 41 -9.13 7.66 1.88
N VAL A 42 -9.29 6.35 1.69
CA VAL A 42 -10.51 5.61 2.03
C VAL A 42 -10.29 4.90 3.36
N GLU A 43 -10.89 5.45 4.41
CA GLU A 43 -10.85 4.89 5.76
C GLU A 43 -12.12 4.09 6.09
N GLY A 44 -11.98 3.06 6.93
CA GLY A 44 -13.12 2.24 7.35
C GLY A 44 -12.74 1.07 8.26
N ASN A 45 -13.75 0.46 8.87
CA ASN A 45 -13.55 -0.68 9.77
C ASN A 45 -12.95 -1.90 9.06
N ILE A 46 -12.30 -2.77 9.83
CA ILE A 46 -11.70 -4.01 9.33
C ILE A 46 -12.80 -4.91 8.75
N GLY A 47 -12.58 -5.42 7.54
CA GLY A 47 -13.50 -6.35 6.87
C GLY A 47 -14.65 -5.70 6.09
N VAL A 48 -14.77 -4.37 6.05
CA VAL A 48 -15.85 -3.67 5.30
C VAL A 48 -15.66 -3.69 3.78
N GLY A 49 -14.57 -4.27 3.27
CA GLY A 49 -14.28 -4.32 1.84
C GLY A 49 -13.75 -3.00 1.25
N LYS A 50 -13.15 -2.13 2.09
CA LYS A 50 -12.58 -0.84 1.69
C LYS A 50 -11.65 -0.92 0.47
N SER A 51 -10.84 -1.98 0.38
CA SER A 51 -9.88 -2.21 -0.71
C SER A 51 -10.55 -2.39 -2.07
N LYS A 52 -11.73 -3.02 -2.11
CA LYS A 52 -12.52 -3.21 -3.34
C LYS A 52 -13.15 -1.90 -3.78
N LEU A 53 -13.76 -1.18 -2.85
CA LEU A 53 -14.38 0.11 -3.13
C LEU A 53 -13.36 1.14 -3.63
N SER A 54 -12.17 1.21 -3.03
CA SER A 54 -11.12 2.14 -3.46
C SER A 54 -10.55 1.80 -4.85
N ALA A 55 -10.49 0.52 -5.21
CA ALA A 55 -10.08 0.10 -6.55
C ALA A 55 -11.12 0.51 -7.61
N GLU A 56 -12.39 0.20 -7.38
CA GLU A 56 -13.48 0.56 -8.30
C GLU A 56 -13.62 2.08 -8.45
N LEU A 57 -13.45 2.83 -7.35
CA LEU A 57 -13.47 4.29 -7.36
C LEU A 57 -12.32 4.87 -8.18
N ALA A 58 -11.12 4.31 -8.04
CA ALA A 58 -9.95 4.74 -8.81
C ALA A 58 -10.15 4.48 -10.31
N ASP A 59 -10.68 3.32 -10.69
CA ASP A 59 -10.96 2.97 -12.09
C ASP A 59 -12.00 3.90 -12.70
N GLN A 60 -13.09 4.21 -11.98
CA GLN A 60 -14.15 5.10 -12.46
C GLN A 60 -13.70 6.55 -12.62
N LEU A 61 -12.83 7.03 -11.72
CA LEU A 61 -12.34 8.40 -11.74
C LEU A 61 -11.06 8.58 -12.58
N GLY A 62 -10.43 7.49 -13.02
CA GLY A 62 -9.15 7.51 -13.72
C GLY A 62 -7.97 7.86 -12.81
N PHE A 63 -8.03 7.49 -11.53
CA PHE A 63 -6.98 7.74 -10.55
C PHE A 63 -6.01 6.56 -10.48
N TYR A 64 -4.80 6.84 -10.02
CA TYR A 64 -3.85 5.78 -9.69
C TYR A 64 -4.26 5.10 -8.37
N TYR A 65 -4.52 3.80 -8.42
CA TYR A 65 -4.85 3.01 -7.25
C TYR A 65 -3.59 2.65 -6.44
N MET A 66 -3.59 3.01 -5.15
CA MET A 66 -2.58 2.56 -4.19
C MET A 66 -3.19 1.45 -3.32
N PRO A 67 -2.61 0.24 -3.30
CA PRO A 67 -3.15 -0.86 -2.52
C PRO A 67 -3.04 -0.61 -1.01
N GLU A 68 -3.86 -1.32 -0.24
CA GLU A 68 -3.75 -1.27 1.21
C GLU A 68 -2.41 -1.82 1.70
N PHE A 69 -1.92 -1.26 2.80
CA PHE A 69 -0.69 -1.70 3.43
C PHE A 69 -0.81 -3.15 3.92
N LYS A 70 0.09 -4.02 3.47
CA LYS A 70 0.20 -5.41 3.94
C LYS A 70 1.53 -5.60 4.64
N MET A 71 1.54 -6.46 5.66
CA MET A 71 2.77 -6.75 6.40
C MET A 71 3.81 -7.44 5.51
N GLU A 72 3.36 -8.20 4.52
CA GLU A 72 4.20 -8.85 3.51
C GLU A 72 5.03 -7.83 2.74
N ASP A 73 4.49 -6.66 2.43
CA ASP A 73 5.19 -5.61 1.66
C ASP A 73 6.36 -4.98 2.45
N VAL A 74 6.35 -5.10 3.78
CA VAL A 74 7.41 -4.58 4.66
C VAL A 74 8.36 -5.67 5.13
N LEU A 75 7.85 -6.89 5.33
CA LEU A 75 8.64 -8.00 5.83
C LEU A 75 9.42 -8.73 4.74
N ILE A 76 9.08 -8.51 3.47
CA ILE A 76 9.86 -9.00 2.35
C ILE A 76 10.87 -7.91 1.98
N ASP A 77 12.14 -8.22 2.17
CA ASP A 77 13.24 -7.32 1.80
C ASP A 77 13.35 -7.18 0.27
N ARG A 78 14.10 -6.17 -0.20
CA ARG A 78 14.42 -5.91 -1.61
C ARG A 78 15.03 -7.10 -2.35
N TYR A 79 15.63 -8.05 -1.63
CA TYR A 79 16.22 -9.28 -2.18
C TYR A 79 15.24 -10.46 -2.19
N GLY A 80 13.99 -10.26 -1.76
CA GLY A 80 12.98 -11.31 -1.63
C GLY A 80 13.10 -12.14 -0.35
N ASN A 81 13.93 -11.71 0.61
CA ASN A 81 14.11 -12.40 1.87
C ASN A 81 12.97 -12.04 2.84
N ASP A 82 12.29 -13.05 3.37
CA ASP A 82 11.28 -12.85 4.42
C ASP A 82 11.95 -12.71 5.79
N LEU A 83 11.80 -11.55 6.41
CA LEU A 83 12.35 -11.23 7.73
C LEU A 83 11.84 -12.17 8.84
N ARG A 84 10.68 -12.82 8.64
CA ARG A 84 10.11 -13.80 9.57
C ARG A 84 10.98 -15.05 9.73
N ASN A 85 11.76 -15.40 8.71
CA ASN A 85 12.69 -16.54 8.78
C ASN A 85 13.82 -16.31 9.79
N PHE A 86 14.13 -15.04 10.09
CA PHE A 86 15.18 -14.64 11.02
C PHE A 86 14.66 -14.38 12.43
N TYR A 87 13.40 -14.72 12.73
CA TYR A 87 12.83 -14.55 14.08
C TYR A 87 13.62 -15.24 15.19
N HIS A 88 14.31 -16.33 14.88
CA HIS A 88 15.18 -17.03 15.82
C HIS A 88 16.40 -16.20 16.27
N LEU A 89 16.81 -15.19 15.51
CA LEU A 89 17.94 -14.31 15.83
C LEU A 89 17.52 -13.11 16.69
N VAL A 90 16.24 -12.76 16.69
CA VAL A 90 15.72 -11.60 17.42
C VAL A 90 14.98 -12.04 18.69
N SER A 91 15.07 -11.22 19.73
CA SER A 91 14.31 -11.43 20.97
C SER A 91 12.81 -11.53 20.65
N LYS A 92 12.10 -12.40 21.37
CA LYS A 92 10.66 -12.66 21.21
C LYS A 92 9.79 -11.40 21.20
N LEU A 93 10.25 -10.33 21.83
CA LEU A 93 9.57 -9.03 21.85
C LEU A 93 9.44 -8.39 20.46
N PHE A 94 10.38 -8.63 19.56
CA PHE A 94 10.40 -8.06 18.21
C PHE A 94 9.76 -8.99 17.16
N GLN A 95 9.33 -10.19 17.56
CA GLN A 95 8.67 -11.13 16.67
C GLN A 95 7.21 -10.72 16.51
N LEU A 96 6.80 -10.32 15.31
CA LEU A 96 5.40 -10.00 15.04
C LEU A 96 4.58 -11.28 15.11
N THR A 97 3.49 -11.25 15.89
CA THR A 97 2.59 -12.39 16.08
C THR A 97 1.60 -12.52 14.92
N THR A 98 2.06 -12.51 13.67
CA THR A 98 1.19 -12.68 12.51
C THR A 98 1.16 -14.15 12.09
N ASN A 99 0.03 -14.81 12.41
CA ASN A 99 -0.52 -16.02 11.77
C ASN A 99 0.34 -17.29 11.66
N ASN A 100 1.12 -17.60 12.69
CA ASN A 100 1.34 -18.99 13.10
C ASN A 100 0.96 -19.14 14.58
N ARG A 101 -0.32 -18.90 14.88
CA ARG A 101 -0.88 -19.55 16.07
C ARG A 101 -0.95 -21.02 15.68
N PRO A 102 -0.18 -21.96 16.27
CA PRO A 102 -0.69 -23.31 16.36
C PRO A 102 -2.09 -23.13 16.91
N SER A 103 -3.11 -23.65 16.21
CA SER A 103 -4.48 -23.66 16.71
C SER A 103 -4.38 -23.96 18.19
N PHE A 104 -4.70 -23.00 19.07
CA PHE A 104 -4.86 -23.30 20.47
C PHE A 104 -6.02 -24.28 20.47
N SER A 105 -5.71 -25.57 20.41
CA SER A 105 -6.64 -26.63 20.70
C SER A 105 -7.00 -26.37 22.14
N VAL A 106 -8.07 -25.62 22.34
CA VAL A 106 -8.74 -25.52 23.64
C VAL A 106 -8.89 -26.97 24.08
N PRO A 107 -8.26 -27.40 25.20
CA PRO A 107 -8.48 -28.76 25.65
C PRO A 107 -9.99 -28.90 25.84
N ARG A 108 -10.63 -29.78 25.07
CA ARG A 108 -12.00 -30.22 25.31
C ARG A 108 -12.03 -30.93 26.66
N LYS A 109 -12.07 -30.16 27.75
CA LYS A 109 -12.42 -30.61 29.09
C LYS A 109 -13.71 -29.92 29.52
N PHE A 110 -14.77 -30.13 28.77
CA PHE A 110 -16.13 -30.17 29.29
C PHE A 110 -16.86 -31.28 28.54
N SER A 111 -16.48 -32.51 28.89
CA SER A 111 -17.33 -33.69 28.74
C SER A 111 -17.85 -34.00 30.14
N ASN A 112 -19.17 -34.07 30.23
CA ASN A 112 -19.99 -34.70 31.27
C ASN A 112 -20.05 -34.00 32.64
N ALA A 113 -21.13 -33.24 32.84
CA ALA A 113 -22.06 -33.37 33.96
C ALA A 113 -23.42 -32.82 33.53
#